data_AF-A0A7V9REA8-F1
#
_entry.id   AF-A0A7V9REA8-F1
#
_cell.length_a   1.000
_cell.length_b   1.000
_cell.length_c   1.000
_cell.angle_alpha   90.00
_cell.angle_beta   90.00
_cell.angle_gamma   90.00
#
_symmetry.space_group_name_H-M   'P 1'
#
loop_
_entity.id
_entity.type
_entity.pdbx_description
1 polymer ?
#
loop_
_entity_poly.entity_id
_entity_poly.type
_entity_poly.pdbx_seq_one_letter_code
_entity_poly.pdbx_strand_id
1 'polypeptide(L)'
;MSKREIEEDLQRFARGERVLVDLQESLRALPADIDVEIAVNAITKLIDNTLYLGRHCTQLPPAVIRGVLARNHPSTTHIFLKLAVDEEDDRELVTRWQRALAALRDLDTTYAWGSKQYRAKIRGLATDPHVLAAIQGTVANSSRVELHMLAVLAADGSEASVDALIPHLDVDTTSVAPRLEILTKLRTHAARTPFLDALFCEIDSALANRSATSPALAVGPLLGIGAPDPLWFTVSFIGKQGDYAFNGNLTVDSRKVCWYSVALIGDSSTTARNYTAFNSSGEVTDSLGLGTCEIAELPAWLERSAIKLKLVARRGRLWRVGRVRTHLRGAHRDRITAWLALDA
;
A
#
# COMPACT_ATOMS: atom_id res chain seq x y z
N MET A 1 16.03 21.87 -29.30
CA MET A 1 17.13 22.13 -28.35
C MET A 1 18.45 21.76 -28.99
N SER A 2 19.50 22.52 -28.69
CA SER A 2 20.88 22.19 -29.04
C SER A 2 21.46 21.15 -28.07
N LYS A 3 22.48 20.39 -28.51
CA LYS A 3 23.19 19.42 -27.67
C LYS A 3 23.69 20.05 -26.36
N ARG A 4 24.27 21.24 -26.46
CA ARG A 4 24.83 21.96 -25.30
C ARG A 4 23.77 22.29 -24.26
N GLU A 5 22.59 22.74 -24.69
CA GLU A 5 21.46 23.01 -23.77
C GLU A 5 21.01 21.73 -23.06
N ILE A 6 20.93 20.61 -23.79
CA ILE A 6 20.58 19.29 -23.21
C ILE A 6 21.61 18.87 -22.16
N GLU A 7 22.91 18.98 -22.46
CA GLU A 7 23.98 18.63 -21.52
C GLU A 7 23.97 19.52 -20.27
N GLU A 8 23.77 20.83 -20.43
CA GLU A 8 23.67 21.78 -19.32
C GLU A 8 22.46 21.44 -18.42
N ASP A 9 21.30 21.14 -19.00
CA ASP A 9 20.10 20.72 -18.26
C ASP A 9 20.31 19.43 -17.46
N LEU A 10 20.90 18.41 -18.08
CA LEU A 10 21.19 17.13 -17.43
C LEU A 10 22.22 17.29 -16.30
N GLN A 11 23.25 18.10 -16.50
CA GLN A 11 24.25 18.41 -15.46
C GLN A 11 23.61 19.11 -14.25
N ARG A 12 22.77 20.13 -14.49
CA ARG A 12 22.09 20.87 -13.41
C ARG A 12 21.17 19.96 -12.59
N PHE A 13 20.42 19.09 -13.27
CA PHE A 13 19.61 18.07 -12.61
C PHE A 13 20.48 17.05 -11.83
N ALA A 14 21.58 16.60 -12.43
CA ALA A 14 22.54 15.71 -11.78
C ALA A 14 23.25 16.38 -10.57
N ARG A 15 23.30 17.71 -10.49
CA ARG A 15 23.77 18.45 -9.29
C ARG A 15 22.68 18.70 -8.24
N GLY A 16 21.42 18.38 -8.53
CA GLY A 16 20.30 18.59 -7.60
C GLY A 16 19.81 20.04 -7.54
N GLU A 17 20.08 20.84 -8.57
CA GLU A 17 19.56 22.20 -8.67
C GLU A 17 18.02 22.15 -8.76
N ARG A 18 17.31 22.77 -7.81
CA ARG A 18 15.85 22.96 -7.86
C ARG A 18 15.52 24.02 -8.92
N VAL A 19 15.63 23.67 -10.18
CA VAL A 19 15.12 24.51 -11.26
C VAL A 19 14.12 23.70 -12.05
N LEU A 20 13.04 24.36 -12.46
CA LEU A 20 12.04 23.93 -13.42
C LEU A 20 12.69 23.68 -14.79
N VAL A 21 13.73 22.83 -14.83
CA VAL A 21 14.30 22.33 -16.07
C VAL A 21 13.23 21.43 -16.65
N ASP A 22 12.77 21.74 -17.86
CA ASP A 22 11.89 20.85 -18.59
C ASP A 22 12.70 19.67 -19.14
N LEU A 23 13.15 18.83 -18.22
CA LEU A 23 13.96 17.64 -18.47
C LEU A 23 13.21 16.66 -19.40
N GLN A 24 11.90 16.85 -19.59
CA GLN A 24 11.09 16.02 -20.47
C GLN A 24 11.49 16.18 -21.93
N GLU A 25 11.75 17.42 -22.38
CA GLU A 25 12.20 17.68 -23.75
C GLU A 25 13.64 17.19 -23.94
N SER A 26 14.52 17.48 -22.98
CA SER A 26 15.94 17.11 -23.03
C SER A 26 16.13 15.59 -23.13
N LEU A 27 15.37 14.81 -22.35
CA LEU A 27 15.46 13.34 -22.36
C LEU A 27 14.84 12.70 -23.63
N ARG A 28 13.79 13.31 -24.20
CA ARG A 28 13.19 12.83 -25.45
C ARG A 28 14.04 13.13 -26.68
N ALA A 29 14.90 14.13 -26.61
CA ALA A 29 15.70 14.63 -27.74
C ALA A 29 17.21 14.33 -27.58
N LEU A 30 17.58 13.35 -26.75
CA LEU A 30 18.98 12.96 -26.51
C LEU A 30 19.69 12.60 -27.84
N PRO A 31 20.75 13.34 -28.22
CA PRO A 31 21.51 13.02 -29.44
C PRO A 31 22.39 11.79 -29.23
N ALA A 32 22.74 11.09 -30.32
CA ALA A 32 23.53 9.87 -30.26
C ALA A 32 24.98 10.10 -29.75
N ASP A 33 25.51 11.32 -29.91
CA ASP A 33 26.85 11.73 -29.50
C ASP A 33 26.88 12.47 -28.14
N ILE A 34 25.81 12.38 -27.35
CA ILE A 34 25.73 12.96 -26.00
C ILE A 34 26.87 12.43 -25.11
N ASP A 35 27.35 13.26 -24.17
CA ASP A 35 28.14 12.74 -23.06
C ASP A 35 27.35 11.69 -22.26
N VAL A 36 27.75 10.43 -22.43
CA VAL A 36 27.08 9.27 -21.85
C VAL A 36 27.04 9.34 -20.34
N GLU A 37 28.12 9.81 -19.71
CA GLU A 37 28.24 9.82 -18.25
C GLU A 37 27.28 10.84 -17.63
N ILE A 38 27.12 12.00 -18.26
CA ILE A 38 26.14 13.01 -17.83
C ILE A 38 24.71 12.45 -17.92
N ALA A 39 24.36 11.84 -19.07
CA ALA A 39 23.03 11.28 -19.28
C ALA A 39 22.73 10.13 -18.29
N VAL A 40 23.67 9.21 -18.09
CA VAL A 40 23.54 8.09 -17.14
C VAL A 40 23.32 8.58 -15.72
N ASN A 41 24.08 9.59 -15.27
CA ASN A 41 23.92 10.14 -13.92
C ASN A 41 22.54 10.79 -13.71
N ALA A 42 22.04 11.51 -14.72
CA ALA A 42 20.70 12.10 -14.66
C ALA A 42 19.59 11.03 -14.64
N ILE A 43 19.68 10.02 -15.51
CA ILE A 43 18.67 8.95 -15.61
C ILE A 43 18.67 8.06 -14.36
N THR A 44 19.85 7.78 -13.79
CA THR A 44 19.96 6.98 -12.56
C THR A 44 19.19 7.62 -11.40
N LYS A 45 19.20 8.96 -11.29
CA LYS A 45 18.39 9.69 -10.28
C LYS A 45 16.88 9.59 -10.50
N LEU A 46 16.44 9.23 -11.71
CA LEU A 46 15.02 9.09 -12.07
C LEU A 46 14.51 7.66 -11.94
N ILE A 47 15.36 6.68 -11.63
CA ILE A 47 15.00 5.26 -11.57
C ILE A 47 13.79 4.99 -10.68
N ASP A 48 13.68 5.67 -9.54
CA ASP A 48 12.57 5.46 -8.61
C ASP A 48 11.29 6.20 -9.01
N ASN A 49 11.35 7.05 -10.04
CA ASN A 49 10.18 7.69 -10.64
C ASN A 49 9.76 6.93 -11.92
N THR A 50 9.21 5.73 -11.72
CA THR A 50 8.81 4.79 -12.79
C THR A 50 7.91 5.43 -13.86
N LEU A 51 6.93 6.24 -13.45
CA LEU A 51 6.05 6.96 -14.38
C LEU A 51 6.83 7.89 -15.31
N TYR A 52 7.74 8.67 -14.73
CA TYR A 52 8.52 9.66 -15.47
C TYR A 52 9.52 8.94 -16.40
N LEU A 53 10.24 7.95 -15.86
CA LEU A 53 11.20 7.14 -16.61
C LEU A 53 10.53 6.50 -17.83
N GLY A 54 9.39 5.82 -17.63
CA GLY A 54 8.69 5.13 -18.71
C GLY A 54 8.05 6.06 -19.76
N ARG A 55 7.88 7.35 -19.47
CA ARG A 55 7.30 8.34 -20.41
C ARG A 55 8.35 9.13 -21.18
N HIS A 56 9.51 9.37 -20.58
CA HIS A 56 10.48 10.33 -21.09
C HIS A 56 11.80 9.68 -21.51
N CYS A 57 12.09 8.47 -21.05
CA CYS A 57 13.35 7.78 -21.35
C CYS A 57 13.16 6.61 -22.34
N THR A 58 12.16 6.63 -23.23
CA THR A 58 11.89 5.49 -24.15
C THR A 58 12.83 5.43 -25.36
N GLN A 59 13.47 6.55 -25.71
CA GLN A 59 14.29 6.69 -26.93
C GLN A 59 15.75 7.00 -26.61
N LEU A 60 16.29 6.39 -25.54
CA LEU A 60 17.67 6.60 -25.16
C LEU A 60 18.65 5.99 -26.19
N PRO A 61 19.81 6.64 -26.42
CA PRO A 61 20.89 6.02 -27.19
C PRO A 61 21.39 4.71 -26.54
N PRO A 62 21.80 3.70 -27.33
CA PRO A 62 22.27 2.40 -26.80
C PRO A 62 23.39 2.53 -25.76
N ALA A 63 24.35 3.43 -25.98
CA ALA A 63 25.45 3.68 -25.05
C ALA A 63 24.97 4.17 -23.68
N VAL A 64 23.92 4.99 -23.65
CA VAL A 64 23.31 5.47 -22.40
C VAL A 64 22.54 4.35 -21.71
N ILE A 65 21.79 3.53 -22.44
CA ILE A 65 21.08 2.37 -21.88
C ILE A 65 22.08 1.43 -21.18
N ARG A 66 23.14 1.03 -21.88
CA ARG A 66 24.21 0.18 -21.30
C ARG A 66 24.83 0.83 -20.07
N GLY A 67 25.12 2.13 -20.13
CA GLY A 67 25.66 2.87 -19.00
C GLY A 67 24.73 2.88 -17.77
N VAL A 68 23.41 2.98 -17.96
CA VAL A 68 22.41 2.91 -16.88
C VAL A 68 22.33 1.49 -16.30
N LEU A 69 22.29 0.46 -17.14
CA LEU A 69 22.22 -0.94 -16.70
C LEU A 69 23.51 -1.40 -15.98
N ALA A 70 24.66 -0.86 -16.39
CA ALA A 70 25.96 -1.14 -15.78
C ALA A 70 26.12 -0.54 -14.37
N ARG A 71 25.28 0.44 -13.97
CA ARG A 71 25.28 0.95 -12.59
C ARG A 71 24.92 -0.16 -11.61
N ASN A 72 25.26 0.07 -10.34
CA ASN A 72 24.73 -0.69 -9.23
C ASN A 72 23.78 0.22 -8.46
N HIS A 73 22.48 -0.04 -8.55
CA HIS A 73 21.46 0.75 -7.86
C HIS A 73 20.51 -0.21 -7.13
N PRO A 74 20.24 0.00 -5.82
CA PRO A 74 19.47 -0.96 -5.01
C PRO A 74 17.95 -0.92 -5.27
N SER A 75 17.52 -0.20 -6.30
CA SER A 75 16.08 -0.02 -6.59
C SER A 75 15.52 -1.25 -7.28
N THR A 76 14.33 -1.67 -6.84
CA THR A 76 13.54 -2.72 -7.50
C THR A 76 13.31 -2.42 -8.99
N THR A 77 13.13 -1.14 -9.36
CA THR A 77 13.02 -0.74 -10.76
C THR A 77 14.30 -1.01 -11.54
N HIS A 78 15.46 -0.75 -10.94
CA HIS A 78 16.74 -0.97 -11.60
C HIS A 78 17.04 -2.46 -11.78
N ILE A 79 16.79 -3.26 -10.75
CA ILE A 79 16.92 -4.72 -10.82
C ILE A 79 16.03 -5.28 -11.94
N PHE A 80 14.77 -4.82 -12.03
CA PHE A 80 13.88 -5.19 -13.11
C PHE A 80 14.43 -4.82 -14.49
N LEU A 81 14.92 -3.60 -14.67
CA LEU A 81 15.49 -3.17 -15.95
C LEU A 81 16.70 -4.01 -16.36
N LYS A 82 17.58 -4.37 -15.42
CA LYS A 82 18.73 -5.24 -15.70
C LYS A 82 18.33 -6.65 -16.12
N LEU A 83 17.27 -7.19 -15.55
CA LEU A 83 16.78 -8.54 -15.87
C LEU A 83 15.90 -8.56 -17.13
N ALA A 84 15.23 -7.46 -17.46
CA ALA A 84 14.34 -7.36 -18.62
C ALA A 84 15.07 -6.97 -19.91
N VAL A 85 16.28 -6.42 -19.79
CA VAL A 85 17.05 -5.87 -20.90
C VAL A 85 18.43 -6.52 -20.91
N ASP A 86 18.56 -7.63 -21.64
CA ASP A 86 19.87 -8.26 -21.82
C ASP A 86 20.75 -7.45 -22.80
N GLU A 87 22.06 -7.66 -22.68
CA GLU A 87 23.06 -6.97 -23.49
C GLU A 87 23.26 -7.68 -24.84
N GLU A 88 22.46 -7.30 -25.83
CA GLU A 88 22.60 -7.74 -27.22
C GLU A 88 22.87 -6.56 -28.18
N ASP A 89 22.68 -6.75 -29.49
CA ASP A 89 22.74 -5.73 -30.54
C ASP A 89 21.99 -4.44 -30.14
N ASP A 90 22.46 -3.29 -30.63
CA ASP A 90 21.89 -1.97 -30.35
C ASP A 90 20.38 -1.88 -30.65
N ARG A 91 19.91 -2.50 -31.73
CA ARG A 91 18.49 -2.44 -32.10
C ARG A 91 17.63 -3.29 -31.16
N GLU A 92 18.10 -4.48 -30.83
CA GLU A 92 17.45 -5.36 -29.87
C GLU A 92 17.43 -4.74 -28.46
N LEU A 93 18.55 -4.15 -28.02
CA LEU A 93 18.68 -3.45 -26.75
C LEU A 93 17.62 -2.34 -26.61
N VAL A 94 17.49 -1.48 -27.61
CA VAL A 94 16.49 -0.39 -27.61
C VAL A 94 15.06 -0.95 -27.56
N THR A 95 14.79 -2.03 -28.27
CA THR A 95 13.48 -2.67 -28.30
C THR A 95 13.12 -3.27 -26.94
N ARG A 96 14.04 -4.00 -26.31
CA ARG A 96 13.87 -4.58 -24.97
C ARG A 96 13.73 -3.49 -23.90
N TRP A 97 14.53 -2.43 -24.00
CA TRP A 97 14.41 -1.25 -23.15
C TRP A 97 13.03 -0.60 -23.22
N GLN A 98 12.50 -0.37 -24.43
CA GLN A 98 11.15 0.18 -24.61
C GLN A 98 10.07 -0.72 -24.04
N ARG A 99 10.19 -2.04 -24.24
CA ARG A 99 9.27 -3.04 -23.68
C ARG A 99 9.29 -3.05 -22.15
N ALA A 100 10.48 -3.01 -21.54
CA ALA A 100 10.63 -2.96 -20.08
C ALA A 100 10.01 -1.68 -19.49
N LEU A 101 10.24 -0.52 -20.12
CA LEU A 101 9.63 0.74 -19.71
C LEU A 101 8.10 0.74 -19.87
N ALA A 102 7.57 0.10 -20.91
CA ALA A 102 6.13 -0.09 -21.06
C ALA A 102 5.55 -0.98 -19.95
N ALA A 103 6.25 -2.06 -19.58
CA ALA A 103 5.84 -2.93 -18.47
C ALA A 103 5.82 -2.18 -17.12
N LEU A 104 6.83 -1.36 -16.82
CA LEU A 104 6.84 -0.51 -15.61
C LEU A 104 5.65 0.44 -15.57
N ARG A 105 5.26 1.03 -16.70
CA ARG A 105 4.06 1.88 -16.80
C ARG A 105 2.77 1.11 -16.62
N ASP A 106 2.74 -0.16 -16.98
CA ASP A 106 1.57 -1.01 -16.78
C ASP A 106 1.42 -1.49 -15.33
N LEU A 107 2.54 -1.65 -14.62
CA LEU A 107 2.56 -1.85 -13.17
C LEU A 107 2.10 -0.59 -12.42
N ASP A 108 2.51 0.60 -12.86
CA ASP A 108 2.11 1.90 -12.30
C ASP A 108 0.75 2.36 -12.85
N THR A 109 -0.32 1.69 -12.41
CA THR A 109 -1.68 1.92 -12.89
C THR A 109 -2.51 2.79 -11.96
N THR A 110 -3.26 3.73 -12.55
CA THR A 110 -4.25 4.56 -11.86
C THR A 110 -5.60 3.85 -11.64
N TYR A 111 -5.75 2.62 -12.12
CA TYR A 111 -7.00 1.87 -11.98
C TYR A 111 -7.17 1.32 -10.56
N ALA A 112 -8.42 1.28 -10.10
CA ALA A 112 -8.74 0.65 -8.83
C ALA A 112 -8.33 -0.83 -8.82
N TRP A 113 -7.77 -1.28 -7.70
CA TRP A 113 -7.39 -2.68 -7.47
C TRP A 113 -8.56 -3.61 -7.76
N GLY A 114 -8.30 -4.71 -8.46
CA GLY A 114 -9.33 -5.67 -8.82
C GLY A 114 -10.34 -5.23 -9.89
N SER A 115 -10.23 -4.02 -10.46
CA SER A 115 -11.05 -3.62 -11.61
C SER A 115 -10.76 -4.48 -12.86
N LYS A 116 -11.69 -4.50 -13.82
CA LYS A 116 -11.52 -5.29 -15.06
C LYS A 116 -10.26 -4.85 -15.84
N GLN A 117 -10.03 -3.55 -15.93
CA GLN A 117 -8.88 -2.97 -16.61
C GLN A 117 -7.58 -3.32 -15.90
N TYR A 118 -7.53 -3.20 -14.57
CA TYR A 118 -6.38 -3.59 -13.77
C TYR A 118 -6.04 -5.08 -13.96
N ARG A 119 -7.04 -5.96 -13.84
CA ARG A 119 -6.86 -7.41 -14.04
C ARG A 119 -6.33 -7.74 -15.43
N ALA A 120 -6.83 -7.06 -16.47
CA ALA A 120 -6.37 -7.26 -17.83
C ALA A 120 -4.89 -6.87 -18.00
N LYS A 121 -4.46 -5.74 -17.41
CA LYS A 121 -3.05 -5.34 -17.42
C LYS A 121 -2.15 -6.35 -16.73
N ILE A 122 -2.49 -6.75 -15.51
CA ILE A 122 -1.70 -7.74 -14.75
C ILE A 122 -1.58 -9.06 -15.50
N ARG A 123 -2.67 -9.57 -16.09
CA ARG A 123 -2.61 -10.77 -16.91
C ARG A 123 -1.77 -10.58 -18.18
N GLY A 124 -1.87 -9.41 -18.82
CA GLY A 124 -1.04 -9.10 -20.00
C GLY A 124 0.45 -9.18 -19.69
N LEU A 125 0.86 -8.63 -18.53
CA LEU A 125 2.24 -8.75 -18.05
C LEU A 125 2.62 -10.19 -17.71
N ALA A 126 1.72 -10.96 -17.08
CA ALA A 126 1.96 -12.37 -16.76
C ALA A 126 2.10 -13.26 -18.02
N THR A 127 1.46 -12.90 -19.14
CA THR A 127 1.56 -13.66 -20.39
C THR A 127 2.80 -13.34 -21.21
N ASP A 128 3.57 -12.31 -20.85
CA ASP A 128 4.80 -11.92 -21.52
C ASP A 128 5.99 -12.65 -20.88
N PRO A 129 6.62 -13.65 -21.53
CA PRO A 129 7.61 -14.50 -20.87
C PRO A 129 8.86 -13.74 -20.41
N HIS A 130 9.31 -12.74 -21.18
CA HIS A 130 10.50 -11.97 -20.84
C HIS A 130 10.23 -11.02 -19.67
N VAL A 131 9.08 -10.35 -19.69
CA VAL A 131 8.68 -9.46 -18.59
C VAL A 131 8.38 -10.26 -17.33
N LEU A 132 7.69 -11.41 -17.45
CA LEU A 132 7.42 -12.29 -16.33
C LEU A 132 8.71 -12.80 -15.68
N ALA A 133 9.67 -13.31 -16.46
CA ALA A 133 10.95 -13.78 -15.95
C ALA A 133 11.72 -12.67 -15.23
N ALA A 134 11.73 -11.45 -15.78
CA ALA A 134 12.34 -10.30 -15.13
C ALA A 134 11.63 -9.92 -13.82
N ILE A 135 10.30 -9.99 -13.76
CA ILE A 135 9.53 -9.76 -12.53
C ILE A 135 9.82 -10.86 -11.49
N GLN A 136 9.82 -12.13 -11.89
CA GLN A 136 10.16 -13.27 -11.02
C GLN A 136 11.55 -13.07 -10.39
N GLY A 137 12.56 -12.79 -11.22
CA GLY A 137 13.92 -12.56 -10.74
C GLY A 137 14.02 -11.30 -9.87
N THR A 138 13.30 -10.23 -10.21
CA THR A 138 13.29 -9.00 -9.40
C THR A 138 12.68 -9.25 -8.03
N VAL A 139 11.53 -9.93 -7.99
CA VAL A 139 10.85 -10.22 -6.73
C VAL A 139 11.70 -11.15 -5.87
N ALA A 140 12.33 -12.17 -6.44
CA ALA A 140 13.19 -13.08 -5.69
C ALA A 140 14.43 -12.41 -5.08
N ASN A 141 14.92 -11.31 -5.66
CA ASN A 141 16.16 -10.63 -5.23
C ASN A 141 15.94 -9.32 -4.46
N SER A 142 14.69 -8.92 -4.22
CA SER A 142 14.35 -7.70 -3.47
C SER A 142 13.63 -8.06 -2.18
N SER A 143 13.88 -7.32 -1.09
CA SER A 143 13.11 -7.48 0.16
C SER A 143 11.86 -6.60 0.22
N ARG A 144 11.82 -5.55 -0.63
CA ARG A 144 10.69 -4.62 -0.74
C ARG A 144 10.26 -4.55 -2.20
N VAL A 145 9.09 -5.10 -2.47
CA VAL A 145 8.52 -5.19 -3.81
C VAL A 145 7.14 -4.58 -3.81
N GLU A 146 6.80 -3.94 -4.93
CA GLU A 146 5.49 -3.37 -5.12
C GLU A 146 4.44 -4.48 -5.25
N LEU A 147 3.28 -4.28 -4.62
CA LEU A 147 2.19 -5.25 -4.62
C LEU A 147 1.73 -5.64 -6.04
N HIS A 148 1.93 -4.76 -7.01
CA HIS A 148 1.60 -4.96 -8.42
C HIS A 148 2.47 -6.05 -9.07
N MET A 149 3.76 -6.14 -8.72
CA MET A 149 4.64 -7.22 -9.18
C MET A 149 4.22 -8.56 -8.60
N LEU A 150 3.87 -8.59 -7.31
CA LEU A 150 3.32 -9.79 -6.67
C LEU A 150 2.00 -10.24 -7.32
N ALA A 151 1.16 -9.30 -7.77
CA ALA A 151 -0.06 -9.62 -8.50
C ALA A 151 0.21 -10.27 -9.87
N VAL A 152 1.29 -9.89 -10.56
CA VAL A 152 1.71 -10.55 -11.80
C VAL A 152 2.09 -12.00 -11.52
N LEU A 153 2.89 -12.26 -10.48
CA LEU A 153 3.26 -13.62 -10.07
C LEU A 153 2.03 -14.46 -9.69
N ALA A 154 1.10 -13.89 -8.92
CA ALA A 154 -0.15 -14.56 -8.59
C ALA A 154 -1.01 -14.84 -9.84
N ALA A 155 -1.04 -13.93 -10.82
CA ALA A 155 -1.80 -14.10 -12.05
C ALA A 155 -1.18 -15.12 -13.02
N ASP A 156 0.13 -15.33 -12.95
CA ASP A 156 0.83 -16.41 -13.65
C ASP A 156 0.61 -17.76 -12.94
N GLY A 157 0.95 -17.83 -11.64
CA GLY A 157 0.71 -19.00 -10.80
C GLY A 157 1.53 -20.25 -11.14
N SER A 158 2.59 -20.12 -11.95
CA SER A 158 3.59 -21.16 -12.13
C SER A 158 4.39 -21.40 -10.85
N GLU A 159 5.07 -22.54 -10.76
CA GLU A 159 5.96 -22.90 -9.65
C GLU A 159 7.01 -21.80 -9.39
N ALA A 160 7.70 -21.32 -10.44
CA ALA A 160 8.67 -20.24 -10.32
C ALA A 160 8.09 -18.92 -9.77
N SER A 161 6.85 -18.59 -10.14
CA SER A 161 6.14 -17.42 -9.59
C SER A 161 5.75 -17.61 -8.13
N VAL A 162 5.36 -18.82 -7.73
CA VAL A 162 5.04 -19.14 -6.34
C VAL A 162 6.31 -19.12 -5.49
N ASP A 163 7.41 -19.70 -5.96
CA ASP A 163 8.70 -19.67 -5.28
C ASP A 163 9.20 -18.24 -5.06
N ALA A 164 9.07 -17.38 -6.07
CA ALA A 164 9.40 -15.96 -5.94
C ALA A 164 8.47 -15.22 -4.95
N LEU A 165 7.21 -15.66 -4.77
CA LEU A 165 6.28 -15.08 -3.82
C LEU A 165 6.64 -15.41 -2.37
N ILE A 166 7.04 -16.66 -2.07
CA ILE A 166 7.21 -17.19 -0.70
C ILE A 166 8.02 -16.26 0.23
N PRO A 167 9.19 -15.71 -0.15
CA PRO A 167 9.98 -14.84 0.74
C PRO A 167 9.22 -13.59 1.21
N HIS A 168 8.28 -13.09 0.40
CA HIS A 168 7.46 -11.91 0.70
C HIS A 168 6.25 -12.23 1.57
N LEU A 169 5.98 -13.52 1.74
CA LEU A 169 4.96 -14.04 2.64
C LEU A 169 5.55 -14.37 4.02
N ASP A 170 6.88 -14.52 4.12
CA ASP A 170 7.60 -14.97 5.33
C ASP A 170 8.36 -13.85 6.06
N VAL A 171 7.85 -12.62 6.04
CA VAL A 171 8.48 -11.52 6.78
C VAL A 171 8.09 -11.58 8.27
N ASP A 172 8.94 -12.28 9.02
CA ASP A 172 9.03 -12.41 10.48
C ASP A 172 7.83 -13.06 11.20
N THR A 173 8.12 -14.19 11.85
CA THR A 173 7.22 -15.03 12.67
C THR A 173 6.51 -14.30 13.82
N THR A 174 6.86 -13.04 14.08
CA THR A 174 6.21 -12.17 15.06
C THR A 174 5.01 -11.41 14.50
N SER A 175 4.80 -11.34 13.18
CA SER A 175 3.67 -10.62 12.58
C SER A 175 3.05 -11.36 11.39
N VAL A 176 2.11 -12.27 11.68
CA VAL A 176 1.28 -12.97 10.67
C VAL A 176 0.36 -11.98 9.90
N ALA A 177 0.27 -10.71 10.30
CA ALA A 177 -0.63 -9.70 9.73
C ALA A 177 -0.39 -9.31 8.28
N PRO A 178 0.80 -8.82 7.93
CA PRO A 178 1.01 -8.16 6.66
C PRO A 178 0.96 -9.22 5.54
N ARG A 179 1.47 -10.43 5.83
CA ARG A 179 1.34 -11.63 5.01
C ARG A 179 -0.11 -11.89 4.60
N LEU A 180 -1.00 -12.01 5.58
CA LEU A 180 -2.40 -12.37 5.32
C LEU A 180 -3.15 -11.28 4.55
N GLU A 181 -2.83 -10.00 4.79
CA GLU A 181 -3.41 -8.90 4.01
C GLU A 181 -2.93 -8.87 2.57
N ILE A 182 -1.62 -9.04 2.33
CA ILE A 182 -1.05 -9.15 0.98
C ILE A 182 -1.72 -10.29 0.23
N LEU A 183 -1.74 -11.49 0.82
CA LEU A 183 -2.31 -12.68 0.21
C LEU A 183 -3.81 -12.54 -0.10
N THR A 184 -4.57 -11.94 0.82
CA THR A 184 -5.99 -11.65 0.58
C THR A 184 -6.18 -10.73 -0.63
N LYS A 185 -5.33 -9.72 -0.81
CA LYS A 185 -5.36 -8.84 -1.98
C LYS A 185 -5.00 -9.59 -3.26
N LEU A 186 -3.95 -10.41 -3.23
CA LEU A 186 -3.46 -11.18 -4.37
C LEU A 186 -4.49 -12.20 -4.89
N ARG A 187 -5.34 -12.75 -4.03
CA ARG A 187 -6.43 -13.66 -4.41
C ARG A 187 -7.34 -13.11 -5.52
N THR A 188 -7.47 -11.79 -5.61
CA THR A 188 -8.24 -11.10 -6.65
C THR A 188 -7.68 -11.32 -8.07
N HIS A 189 -6.38 -11.60 -8.15
CA HIS A 189 -5.62 -11.73 -9.39
C HIS A 189 -5.12 -13.14 -9.65
N ALA A 190 -5.14 -14.00 -8.63
CA ALA A 190 -4.61 -15.35 -8.66
C ALA A 190 -5.16 -16.20 -9.82
N ALA A 191 -4.27 -16.88 -10.53
CA ALA A 191 -4.62 -17.99 -11.39
C ALA A 191 -5.13 -19.18 -10.55
N ARG A 192 -5.95 -20.03 -11.17
CA ARG A 192 -6.39 -21.29 -10.57
C ARG A 192 -5.37 -22.37 -10.92
N THR A 193 -4.33 -22.48 -10.11
CA THR A 193 -3.30 -23.52 -10.24
C THR A 193 -3.23 -24.33 -8.95
N PRO A 194 -2.85 -25.63 -9.00
CA PRO A 194 -2.74 -26.45 -7.80
C PRO A 194 -1.83 -25.83 -6.72
N PHE A 195 -0.73 -25.19 -7.12
CA PHE A 195 0.21 -24.55 -6.20
C PHE A 195 -0.42 -23.35 -5.47
N LEU A 196 -1.08 -22.45 -6.21
CA LEU A 196 -1.76 -21.31 -5.59
C LEU A 196 -2.97 -21.74 -4.78
N ASP A 197 -3.73 -22.73 -5.23
CA ASP A 197 -4.87 -23.27 -4.49
C ASP A 197 -4.40 -23.87 -3.15
N ALA A 198 -3.30 -24.62 -3.12
CA ALA A 198 -2.70 -25.14 -1.89
C ALA A 198 -2.26 -24.00 -0.95
N LEU A 199 -1.54 -23.00 -1.48
CA LEU A 199 -1.13 -21.82 -0.72
C LEU A 199 -2.35 -21.09 -0.12
N PHE A 200 -3.42 -20.88 -0.90
CA PHE A 200 -4.66 -20.24 -0.42
C PHE A 200 -5.43 -21.09 0.59
N CYS A 201 -5.40 -22.42 0.50
CA CYS A 201 -5.97 -23.30 1.52
C CYS A 201 -5.23 -23.20 2.86
N GLU A 202 -3.90 -23.13 2.84
CA GLU A 202 -3.10 -22.90 4.05
C GLU A 202 -3.41 -21.53 4.66
N ILE A 203 -3.54 -20.50 3.82
CA ILE A 203 -3.94 -19.15 4.23
C ILE A 203 -5.32 -19.15 4.86
N ASP A 204 -6.31 -19.81 4.23
CA ASP A 204 -7.67 -19.90 4.76
C ASP A 204 -7.68 -20.59 6.13
N SER A 205 -6.86 -21.64 6.30
CA SER A 205 -6.69 -22.33 7.57
C SER A 205 -6.05 -21.42 8.63
N ALA A 206 -5.00 -20.68 8.27
CA ALA A 206 -4.36 -19.71 9.16
C ALA A 206 -5.31 -18.55 9.55
N LEU A 207 -6.11 -18.06 8.60
CA LEU A 207 -7.14 -17.03 8.84
C LEU A 207 -8.24 -17.53 9.76
N ALA A 208 -8.72 -18.77 9.53
CA ALA A 208 -9.74 -19.40 10.36
C ALA A 208 -9.23 -19.61 11.79
N ASN A 209 -8.02 -20.17 11.94
CA ASN A 209 -7.38 -20.34 13.24
C ASN A 209 -7.22 -18.99 13.96
N ARG A 210 -6.76 -17.95 13.27
CA ARG A 210 -6.63 -16.62 13.86
C ARG A 210 -7.98 -16.04 14.27
N SER A 211 -9.01 -16.16 13.42
CA SER A 211 -10.35 -15.66 13.75
C SER A 211 -10.85 -16.30 15.04
N ALA A 212 -10.69 -17.62 15.17
CA ALA A 212 -11.10 -18.40 16.33
C ALA A 212 -10.31 -18.05 17.61
N THR A 213 -9.06 -17.59 17.48
CA THR A 213 -8.22 -17.19 18.64
C THR A 213 -8.08 -15.68 18.79
N SER A 214 -8.87 -14.89 18.06
CA SER A 214 -8.70 -13.43 18.03
C SER A 214 -9.08 -12.79 19.37
N PRO A 215 -8.25 -11.88 19.93
CA PRO A 215 -8.63 -11.12 21.12
C PRO A 215 -9.90 -10.29 20.93
N ALA A 216 -10.27 -9.96 19.69
CA ALA A 216 -11.52 -9.29 19.37
C ALA A 216 -12.74 -10.05 19.92
N LEU A 217 -12.70 -11.38 19.99
CA LEU A 217 -13.81 -12.20 20.50
C LEU A 217 -14.13 -11.88 21.97
N ALA A 218 -13.16 -11.38 22.75
CA ALA A 218 -13.35 -10.93 24.13
C ALA A 218 -14.26 -9.69 24.25
N VAL A 219 -14.52 -8.98 23.15
CA VAL A 219 -15.48 -7.86 23.12
C VAL A 219 -16.92 -8.36 23.19
N GLY A 220 -17.20 -9.57 22.71
CA GLY A 220 -18.55 -10.14 22.74
C GLY A 220 -19.13 -10.22 24.18
N PRO A 221 -18.41 -10.76 25.16
CA PRO A 221 -18.81 -10.73 26.56
C PRO A 221 -19.01 -9.31 27.12
N LEU A 222 -18.16 -8.34 26.74
CA LEU A 222 -18.30 -6.94 27.16
C LEU A 222 -19.60 -6.30 26.64
N LEU A 223 -20.03 -6.70 25.45
CA LEU A 223 -21.32 -6.32 24.87
C LEU A 223 -22.48 -7.18 25.39
N GLY A 224 -22.21 -8.21 26.18
CA GLY A 224 -23.18 -9.20 26.64
C GLY A 224 -23.79 -10.06 25.53
N ILE A 225 -23.11 -10.22 24.40
CA ILE A 225 -23.55 -11.03 23.25
C ILE A 225 -22.88 -12.41 23.19
N GLY A 226 -22.14 -12.79 24.24
CA GLY A 226 -21.42 -14.07 24.30
C GLY A 226 -20.12 -14.04 23.48
N ALA A 227 -19.72 -15.16 22.89
CA ALA A 227 -18.53 -15.27 22.03
C ALA A 227 -18.92 -15.44 20.55
N PRO A 228 -19.32 -14.36 19.85
CA PRO A 228 -19.69 -14.44 18.44
C PRO A 228 -18.45 -14.71 17.58
N ASP A 229 -18.51 -15.72 16.71
CA ASP A 229 -17.45 -16.04 15.75
C ASP A 229 -18.01 -16.05 14.31
N PRO A 230 -17.54 -15.15 13.42
CA PRO A 230 -16.58 -14.07 13.66
C PRO A 230 -17.25 -12.83 14.29
N LEU A 231 -16.53 -12.08 15.12
CA LEU A 231 -16.95 -10.74 15.57
C LEU A 231 -16.37 -9.64 14.69
N TRP A 232 -17.23 -8.80 14.09
CA TRP A 232 -16.78 -7.54 13.49
C TRP A 232 -17.85 -6.44 13.53
N PHE A 233 -17.39 -5.20 13.74
CA PHE A 233 -18.18 -3.99 13.61
C PHE A 233 -17.29 -2.74 13.39
N THR A 234 -17.87 -1.72 12.76
CA THR A 234 -17.31 -0.38 12.63
C THR A 234 -18.35 0.62 13.11
N VAL A 235 -17.92 1.57 13.94
CA VAL A 235 -18.78 2.60 14.51
C VAL A 235 -18.18 3.96 14.23
N SER A 236 -18.97 4.86 13.66
CA SER A 236 -18.66 6.29 13.70
C SER A 236 -19.34 6.94 14.89
N PHE A 237 -18.70 7.92 15.51
CA PHE A 237 -19.29 8.71 16.59
C PHE A 237 -18.82 10.17 16.50
N ILE A 238 -19.63 11.10 16.98
CA ILE A 238 -19.40 12.53 16.82
C ILE A 238 -19.57 13.25 18.15
N GLY A 239 -18.58 14.05 18.51
CA GLY A 239 -18.56 14.96 19.66
C GLY A 239 -18.57 16.42 19.19
N LYS A 240 -19.06 17.34 20.02
CA LYS A 240 -19.08 18.77 19.69
C LYS A 240 -18.62 19.64 20.84
N GLN A 241 -17.88 20.69 20.52
CA GLN A 241 -17.46 21.75 21.43
C GLN A 241 -17.74 23.10 20.75
N GLY A 242 -18.86 23.75 21.10
CA GLY A 242 -19.31 24.93 20.35
C GLY A 242 -19.54 24.61 18.87
N ASP A 243 -18.83 25.32 17.99
CA ASP A 243 -18.86 25.12 16.53
C ASP A 243 -17.89 24.03 16.04
N TYR A 244 -16.96 23.59 16.89
CA TYR A 244 -16.01 22.53 16.56
C TYR A 244 -16.65 21.15 16.68
N ALA A 245 -16.32 20.27 15.73
CA ALA A 245 -16.75 18.88 15.72
C ALA A 245 -15.55 17.94 15.81
N PHE A 246 -15.71 16.87 16.59
CA PHE A 246 -14.76 15.77 16.65
C PHE A 246 -15.42 14.55 16.03
N ASN A 247 -14.77 13.97 15.02
CA ASN A 247 -15.22 12.76 14.35
C ASN A 247 -14.40 11.57 14.83
N GLY A 248 -15.09 10.58 15.36
CA GLY A 248 -14.53 9.34 15.84
C GLY A 248 -14.87 8.15 14.97
N ASN A 249 -13.94 7.21 14.87
CA ASN A 249 -14.15 5.91 14.28
C ASN A 249 -13.54 4.83 15.17
N LEU A 250 -14.32 3.79 15.45
CA LEU A 250 -13.90 2.54 16.08
C LEU A 250 -14.09 1.41 15.08
N THR A 251 -13.06 0.60 14.89
CA THR A 251 -13.18 -0.69 14.20
C THR A 251 -12.81 -1.80 15.15
N VAL A 252 -13.61 -2.87 15.17
CA VAL A 252 -13.30 -4.17 15.77
C VAL A 252 -13.55 -5.24 14.71
N ASP A 253 -12.57 -6.10 14.43
CA ASP A 253 -12.68 -7.16 13.44
C ASP A 253 -11.76 -8.34 13.77
N SER A 254 -12.33 -9.43 14.28
CA SER A 254 -11.64 -10.69 14.59
C SER A 254 -10.91 -11.29 13.39
N ARG A 255 -11.30 -10.90 12.18
CA ARG A 255 -10.70 -11.37 10.93
C ARG A 255 -9.53 -10.51 10.50
N LYS A 256 -9.07 -9.53 11.30
CA LYS A 256 -7.89 -8.69 11.02
C LYS A 256 -6.85 -8.87 12.12
N VAL A 257 -5.58 -8.55 11.84
CA VAL A 257 -4.57 -8.52 12.92
C VAL A 257 -4.55 -7.21 13.66
N CYS A 258 -4.68 -6.11 12.93
CA CYS A 258 -5.16 -4.85 13.49
C CYS A 258 -6.65 -5.02 13.82
N TRP A 259 -6.92 -5.82 14.86
CA TRP A 259 -8.23 -6.33 15.19
C TRP A 259 -9.08 -5.28 15.91
N TYR A 260 -8.45 -4.28 16.52
CA TYR A 260 -9.14 -3.04 16.87
C TYR A 260 -8.33 -1.80 16.52
N SER A 261 -9.04 -0.73 16.19
CA SER A 261 -8.46 0.60 16.01
C SER A 261 -9.45 1.67 16.41
N VAL A 262 -8.92 2.75 16.96
CA VAL A 262 -9.66 3.95 17.34
C VAL A 262 -8.99 5.14 16.69
N ALA A 263 -9.78 6.02 16.09
CA ALA A 263 -9.32 7.31 15.59
C ALA A 263 -10.31 8.41 15.99
N LEU A 264 -9.78 9.51 16.52
CA LEU A 264 -10.48 10.74 16.84
C LEU A 264 -9.83 11.89 16.08
N ILE A 265 -10.59 12.56 15.22
CA ILE A 265 -10.12 13.65 14.37
C ILE A 265 -10.85 14.91 14.78
N GLY A 266 -10.11 15.95 15.13
CA GLY A 266 -10.64 17.30 15.32
C GLY A 266 -10.83 17.98 13.96
N ASP A 267 -12.04 18.47 13.71
CA ASP A 267 -12.32 19.33 12.57
C ASP A 267 -11.94 20.77 12.95
N SER A 268 -10.70 21.15 12.67
CA SER A 268 -10.21 22.52 12.87
C SER A 268 -10.38 23.35 11.60
N SER A 269 -10.76 24.62 11.74
CA SER A 269 -10.72 25.61 10.65
C SER A 269 -9.30 25.93 10.16
N THR A 270 -8.26 25.45 10.86
CA THR A 270 -6.85 25.53 10.47
C THR A 270 -6.42 24.29 9.67
N THR A 271 -5.47 24.47 8.76
CA THR A 271 -4.95 23.43 7.84
C THR A 271 -4.25 22.25 8.52
N ALA A 272 -3.97 22.33 9.83
CA ALA A 272 -3.36 21.25 10.60
C ALA A 272 -4.43 20.38 11.26
N ARG A 273 -4.68 19.19 10.71
CA ARG A 273 -5.60 18.20 11.32
C ARG A 273 -4.98 17.64 12.60
N ASN A 274 -5.57 17.98 13.75
CA ASN A 274 -5.23 17.32 15.01
C ASN A 274 -6.01 16.01 15.14
N TYR A 275 -5.33 14.92 15.51
CA TYR A 275 -5.97 13.63 15.71
C TYR A 275 -5.23 12.76 16.72
N THR A 276 -6.00 11.87 17.38
CA THR A 276 -5.47 10.73 18.13
C THR A 276 -5.93 9.46 17.43
N ALA A 277 -5.00 8.61 17.02
CA ALA A 277 -5.28 7.31 16.45
C ALA A 277 -4.35 6.27 17.05
N PHE A 278 -4.90 5.12 17.42
CA PHE A 278 -4.13 3.98 17.87
C PHE A 278 -4.81 2.67 17.48
N ASN A 279 -4.03 1.59 17.48
CA ASN A 279 -4.53 0.27 17.15
C ASN A 279 -3.85 -0.86 17.92
N SER A 280 -4.40 -2.07 17.77
CA SER A 280 -3.88 -3.29 18.40
C SER A 280 -2.48 -3.69 17.97
N SER A 281 -1.93 -3.09 16.92
CA SER A 281 -0.56 -3.33 16.45
C SER A 281 0.46 -2.43 17.15
N GLY A 282 0.03 -1.54 18.05
CA GLY A 282 0.88 -0.60 18.76
C GLY A 282 1.24 0.67 17.98
N GLU A 283 0.65 0.88 16.80
CA GLU A 283 0.78 2.15 16.08
C GLU A 283 0.02 3.23 16.84
N VAL A 284 0.66 4.37 17.10
CA VAL A 284 0.07 5.48 17.86
C VAL A 284 0.41 6.81 17.20
N THR A 285 -0.59 7.67 17.08
CA THR A 285 -0.43 9.11 16.87
C THR A 285 -1.35 9.82 17.85
N ASP A 286 -0.85 10.80 18.59
CA ASP A 286 -1.64 11.44 19.65
C ASP A 286 -1.42 12.95 19.71
N SER A 287 -1.81 13.66 18.65
CA SER A 287 -1.66 15.12 18.62
C SER A 287 -2.74 15.86 19.44
N LEU A 288 -3.83 15.19 19.83
CA LEU A 288 -4.81 15.72 20.79
C LEU A 288 -4.42 15.42 22.26
N GLY A 289 -3.39 14.60 22.50
CA GLY A 289 -2.91 14.23 23.83
C GLY A 289 -3.90 13.36 24.63
N LEU A 290 -4.76 12.58 23.98
CA LEU A 290 -5.79 11.77 24.65
C LEU A 290 -5.25 10.43 25.18
N GLY A 291 -4.04 10.04 24.77
CA GLY A 291 -3.44 8.75 25.08
C GLY A 291 -4.14 7.58 24.39
N THR A 292 -3.74 6.37 24.77
CA THR A 292 -4.29 5.10 24.28
C THR A 292 -5.19 4.45 25.33
N CYS A 293 -5.88 3.37 24.93
CA CYS A 293 -6.59 2.49 25.85
C CYS A 293 -6.65 1.06 25.31
N GLU A 294 -6.87 0.12 26.23
CA GLU A 294 -7.32 -1.23 25.89
C GLU A 294 -8.81 -1.24 25.55
N ILE A 295 -9.27 -2.21 24.76
CA ILE A 295 -10.66 -2.24 24.28
C ILE A 295 -11.68 -2.28 25.43
N ALA A 296 -11.34 -2.92 26.55
CA ALA A 296 -12.20 -3.02 27.72
C ALA A 296 -12.40 -1.66 28.42
N GLU A 297 -11.45 -0.75 28.27
CA GLU A 297 -11.48 0.58 28.88
C GLU A 297 -12.07 1.64 27.95
N LEU A 298 -12.45 1.26 26.72
CA LEU A 298 -12.85 2.20 25.69
C LEU A 298 -13.99 3.14 26.11
N PRO A 299 -15.07 2.69 26.79
CA PRO A 299 -16.11 3.61 27.27
C PRO A 299 -15.55 4.66 28.23
N ALA A 300 -14.73 4.25 29.21
CA ALA A 300 -14.11 5.16 30.17
C ALA A 300 -13.10 6.11 29.49
N TRP A 301 -12.38 5.63 28.48
CA TRP A 301 -11.48 6.47 27.68
C TRP A 301 -12.24 7.51 26.86
N LEU A 302 -13.38 7.14 26.25
CA LEU A 302 -14.25 8.08 25.54
C LEU A 302 -14.81 9.17 26.48
N GLU A 303 -15.10 8.82 27.73
CA GLU A 303 -15.59 9.75 28.75
C GLU A 303 -14.51 10.75 29.15
N ARG A 304 -13.31 10.25 29.50
CA ARG A 304 -12.15 11.11 29.80
C ARG A 304 -11.80 12.00 28.63
N SER A 305 -11.88 11.48 27.41
CA SER A 305 -11.65 12.24 26.18
C SER A 305 -12.70 13.33 26.00
N ALA A 306 -13.98 13.05 26.27
CA ALA A 306 -15.05 14.04 26.20
C ALA A 306 -14.82 15.20 27.18
N ILE A 307 -14.42 14.89 28.42
CA ILE A 307 -14.10 15.88 29.45
C ILE A 307 -12.90 16.73 29.02
N LYS A 308 -11.82 16.09 28.56
CA LYS A 308 -10.60 16.78 28.12
C LYS A 308 -10.84 17.70 26.93
N LEU A 309 -11.65 17.26 25.98
CA LEU A 309 -12.07 18.04 24.80
C LEU A 309 -13.23 19.02 25.11
N LYS A 310 -13.71 19.06 26.36
CA LYS A 310 -14.81 19.93 26.81
C LYS A 310 -16.06 19.81 25.91
N LEU A 311 -16.42 18.58 25.58
CA LEU A 311 -17.58 18.33 24.73
C LEU A 311 -18.88 18.75 25.43
N VAL A 312 -19.81 19.29 24.65
CA VAL A 312 -21.14 19.70 25.11
C VAL A 312 -22.13 18.60 24.80
N ALA A 313 -22.84 18.15 25.82
CA ALA A 313 -23.86 17.13 25.68
C ALA A 313 -24.99 17.57 24.73
N ARG A 314 -25.37 16.70 23.79
CA ARG A 314 -26.56 16.89 22.94
C ARG A 314 -27.54 15.76 23.20
N ARG A 315 -28.75 16.11 23.64
CA ARG A 315 -29.77 15.13 24.08
C ARG A 315 -29.25 14.21 25.19
N GLY A 316 -28.55 14.78 26.17
CA GLY A 316 -28.02 14.04 27.32
C GLY A 316 -26.82 13.15 27.01
N ARG A 317 -26.17 13.28 25.85
CA ARG A 317 -25.00 12.46 25.46
C ARG A 317 -23.84 13.29 24.98
N LEU A 318 -22.63 12.96 25.44
CA LEU A 318 -21.38 13.61 25.04
C LEU A 318 -20.94 13.19 23.64
N TRP A 319 -21.09 11.90 23.33
CA TRP A 319 -20.83 11.34 22.00
C TRP A 319 -22.12 10.86 21.35
N ARG A 320 -22.37 11.30 20.13
CA ARG A 320 -23.43 10.77 19.30
C ARG A 320 -22.89 9.63 18.46
N VAL A 321 -23.27 8.40 18.82
CA VAL A 321 -23.01 7.21 17.99
C VAL A 321 -23.80 7.34 16.68
N GLY A 322 -23.07 7.26 15.57
CA GLY A 322 -23.59 7.33 14.21
C GLY A 322 -23.94 5.94 13.67
N ARG A 323 -23.51 5.66 12.44
CA ARG A 323 -23.87 4.42 11.75
C ARG A 323 -22.98 3.28 12.22
N VAL A 324 -23.57 2.29 12.88
CA VAL A 324 -22.92 1.00 13.16
C VAL A 324 -23.02 0.10 11.93
N ARG A 325 -21.88 -0.30 11.37
CA ARG A 325 -21.76 -1.34 10.33
C ARG A 325 -21.28 -2.62 11.00
N THR A 326 -22.04 -3.70 10.91
CA THR A 326 -21.71 -4.96 11.58
C THR A 326 -22.45 -6.12 10.89
N HIS A 327 -22.01 -7.36 11.13
CA HIS A 327 -22.78 -8.56 10.81
C HIS A 327 -23.88 -8.86 11.84
N LEU A 328 -23.78 -8.31 13.06
CA LEU A 328 -24.78 -8.51 14.11
C LEU A 328 -26.11 -7.85 13.75
N ARG A 329 -27.22 -8.44 14.23
CA ARG A 329 -28.59 -8.01 13.90
C ARG A 329 -29.42 -7.77 15.16
N GLY A 330 -30.47 -6.97 15.03
CA GLY A 330 -31.44 -6.69 16.10
C GLY A 330 -30.77 -6.23 17.38
N ALA A 331 -31.24 -6.77 18.52
CA ALA A 331 -30.76 -6.40 19.85
C ALA A 331 -29.23 -6.48 20.01
N HIS A 332 -28.55 -7.45 19.38
CA HIS A 332 -27.08 -7.56 19.47
C HIS A 332 -26.36 -6.36 18.83
N ARG A 333 -26.91 -5.82 17.74
CA ARG A 333 -26.38 -4.59 17.13
C ARG A 333 -26.61 -3.37 18.02
N ASP A 334 -27.77 -3.31 18.68
CA ASP A 334 -28.12 -2.19 19.56
C ASP A 334 -27.23 -2.13 20.80
N ARG A 335 -26.74 -3.29 21.27
CA ARG A 335 -25.77 -3.36 22.36
C ARG A 335 -24.43 -2.70 22.06
N ILE A 336 -23.97 -2.69 20.81
CA ILE A 336 -22.77 -1.92 20.41
C ILE A 336 -22.99 -0.43 20.66
N THR A 337 -24.17 0.07 20.27
CA THR A 337 -24.53 1.48 20.45
C THR A 337 -24.64 1.83 21.93
N ALA A 338 -25.24 0.95 22.74
CA ALA A 338 -25.38 1.15 24.18
C ALA A 338 -24.03 1.15 24.90
N TRP A 339 -23.12 0.25 24.53
CA TRP A 339 -21.79 0.16 25.13
C TRP A 339 -20.93 1.42 24.91
N LEU A 340 -21.13 2.10 23.78
CA LEU A 340 -20.42 3.34 23.43
C LEU A 340 -21.21 4.61 23.79
N ALA A 341 -22.46 4.48 24.24
CA ALA A 341 -23.26 5.61 24.64
C ALA A 341 -22.80 6.07 26.04
N LEU A 342 -22.21 7.26 26.08
CA LEU A 342 -21.90 7.94 27.33
C LEU A 342 -23.02 8.95 27.59
N ASP A 343 -23.80 8.65 28.63
CA ASP A 343 -24.79 9.57 29.18
C ASP A 343 -24.06 10.65 30.01
N ALA A 344 -24.52 11.90 29.90
CA ALA A 344 -23.88 13.10 30.45
C ALA A 344 -24.32 13.44 31.87
#